data_AF-A0A4V2B3E8-F1
#
_entry.id   AF-A0A4V2B3E8-F1
#
_cell.length_a   1.000
_cell.length_b   1.000
_cell.length_c   1.000
_cell.angle_alpha   90.00
_cell.angle_beta   90.00
_cell.angle_gamma   90.00
#
_symmetry.space_group_name_H-M   'P 1'
#
loop_
_entity.id
_entity.type
_entity.pdbx_description
1 polymer ?
#
loop_
_entity_poly.entity_id
_entity_poly.type
_entity_poly.pdbx_seq_one_letter_code
_entity_poly.pdbx_strand_id
1 'polypeptide(L)'
;MRKVMLVIDEFSEMVGLETFLRRLGFDVLSLAKESLVPDALLSFQPEIVIASFRGRNVDGLRLALKLKKTVLPPPRIALAYSGPMPQVPAESQKLIEAMVEIPVEARSAIQMLAKLSGLPAEPILEKYAKVSTAVLTRDEQVVIITDNSNRTPKSPSAVSGATAPAAVARTERSNRYDEYLAKHGDERADKVLPHDKAAKAMAKLKRDSESEKENLDRIQAEKQAFAKALFNEGKSKK
;
A
#
# COMPACT_ATOMS: atom_id res chain seq x y z
N MET A 1 -5.95 -19.21 14.21
CA MET A 1 -5.95 -18.42 12.96
C MET A 1 -4.57 -18.56 12.36
N ARG A 2 -4.46 -18.77 11.05
CA ARG A 2 -3.16 -18.95 10.39
C ARG A 2 -2.49 -17.60 10.20
N LYS A 3 -1.20 -17.51 10.50
CA LYS A 3 -0.38 -16.30 10.35
C LYS A 3 0.25 -16.24 8.96
N VAL A 4 -0.03 -15.18 8.22
CA VAL A 4 0.47 -14.96 6.85
C VAL A 4 1.32 -13.69 6.84
N MET A 5 2.55 -13.79 6.32
CA MET A 5 3.39 -12.63 6.07
C MET A 5 3.45 -12.33 4.58
N LEU A 6 3.18 -11.09 4.21
CA LEU A 6 3.25 -10.59 2.84
C LEU A 6 4.52 -9.75 2.69
N VAL A 7 5.37 -10.11 1.74
CA VAL A 7 6.59 -9.37 1.40
C VAL A 7 6.51 -9.00 -0.09
N ILE A 8 5.69 -8.00 -0.39
CA ILE A 8 5.34 -7.61 -1.76
C ILE A 8 5.88 -6.20 -2.02
N ASP A 9 6.59 -6.04 -3.14
CA ASP A 9 7.22 -4.77 -3.51
C ASP A 9 6.21 -3.74 -4.04
N GLU A 10 5.18 -4.21 -4.76
CA GLU A 10 4.10 -3.37 -5.27
C GLU A 10 3.11 -3.03 -4.16
N PHE A 11 3.03 -1.74 -3.80
CA PHE A 11 2.25 -1.28 -2.65
C PHE A 11 0.75 -1.52 -2.82
N SER A 12 0.22 -1.27 -4.03
CA SER A 12 -1.20 -1.43 -4.33
C SER A 12 -1.67 -2.87 -4.13
N GLU A 13 -0.91 -3.83 -4.62
CA GLU A 13 -1.15 -5.26 -4.48
C GLU A 13 -0.97 -5.74 -3.05
N MET A 14 0.07 -5.25 -2.35
CA MET A 14 0.31 -5.58 -0.94
C MET A 14 -0.89 -5.20 -0.05
N VAL A 15 -1.40 -3.97 -0.19
CA VAL A 15 -2.53 -3.46 0.60
C VAL A 15 -3.83 -4.18 0.21
N GLY A 16 -4.04 -4.42 -1.09
CA GLY A 16 -5.20 -5.14 -1.59
C GLY A 16 -5.27 -6.56 -1.03
N LEU A 17 -4.16 -7.30 -1.13
CA LEU A 17 -4.07 -8.66 -0.62
C LEU A 17 -4.15 -8.71 0.90
N GLU A 18 -3.51 -7.77 1.61
CA GLU A 18 -3.61 -7.68 3.06
C GLU A 18 -5.07 -7.50 3.52
N THR A 19 -5.77 -6.52 2.94
CA THR A 19 -7.16 -6.22 3.29
C THR A 19 -8.06 -7.42 3.00
N PHE A 20 -7.84 -8.06 1.85
CA PHE A 20 -8.55 -9.27 1.46
C PHE A 20 -8.34 -10.41 2.47
N LEU A 21 -7.08 -10.71 2.83
CA LEU A 21 -6.76 -11.80 3.74
C LEU A 21 -7.23 -11.53 5.18
N ARG A 22 -7.13 -10.28 5.67
CA ARG A 22 -7.68 -9.90 6.97
C ARG A 22 -9.19 -10.11 7.02
N ARG A 23 -9.93 -9.75 5.95
CA ARG A 23 -11.38 -9.99 5.86
C ARG A 23 -11.76 -11.47 5.90
N LEU A 24 -10.88 -12.34 5.40
CA LEU A 24 -11.08 -13.80 5.48
C LEU A 24 -10.74 -14.38 6.87
N GLY A 25 -10.21 -13.56 7.79
CA GLY A 25 -9.85 -13.96 9.15
C GLY A 25 -8.45 -14.53 9.30
N PHE A 26 -7.54 -14.23 8.38
CA PHE A 26 -6.12 -14.49 8.55
C PHE A 26 -5.46 -13.37 9.37
N ASP A 27 -4.46 -13.74 10.17
CA ASP A 27 -3.59 -12.77 10.82
C ASP A 27 -2.47 -12.42 9.85
N VAL A 28 -2.45 -11.17 9.37
CA VAL A 28 -1.60 -10.75 8.25
C VAL A 28 -0.64 -9.67 8.69
N LEU A 29 0.64 -9.85 8.34
CA LEU A 29 1.67 -8.82 8.46
C LEU A 29 2.26 -8.52 7.08
N SER A 30 2.16 -7.27 6.64
CA SER A 30 2.68 -6.79 5.36
C SER A 30 3.99 -6.02 5.52
N LEU A 31 4.95 -6.28 4.63
CA LEU A 31 6.26 -5.67 4.62
C LEU A 31 6.64 -5.30 3.18
N ALA A 32 7.02 -4.05 2.96
CA ALA A 32 7.43 -3.57 1.63
C ALA A 32 8.90 -3.89 1.29
N LYS A 33 9.70 -4.34 2.26
CA LYS A 33 11.16 -4.55 2.09
C LYS A 33 11.61 -5.85 2.75
N GLU A 34 12.51 -6.57 2.07
CA GLU A 34 13.13 -7.79 2.60
C GLU A 34 13.93 -7.53 3.89
N SER A 35 14.54 -6.34 4.01
CA SER A 35 15.38 -5.97 5.15
C SER A 35 14.65 -5.95 6.49
N LEU A 36 13.32 -5.81 6.48
CA LEU A 36 12.50 -5.74 7.69
C LEU A 36 12.04 -7.13 8.16
N VAL A 37 12.22 -8.17 7.32
CA VAL A 37 11.76 -9.52 7.64
C VAL A 37 12.42 -10.10 8.90
N PRO A 38 13.75 -9.99 9.11
CA PRO A 38 14.39 -10.54 10.32
C PRO A 38 13.81 -9.97 11.62
N ASP A 39 13.57 -8.66 11.67
CA ASP A 39 13.00 -8.00 12.84
C ASP A 39 11.54 -8.40 13.03
N ALA A 40 10.78 -8.46 11.94
CA ALA A 40 9.38 -8.88 11.96
C ALA A 40 9.23 -10.32 12.48
N LEU A 41 10.12 -11.24 12.11
CA LEU A 41 10.11 -12.63 12.54
C LEU A 41 10.20 -12.82 14.06
N LEU A 42 10.84 -11.88 14.77
CA LEU A 42 10.94 -11.92 16.24
C LEU A 42 9.58 -11.71 16.91
N SER A 43 8.76 -10.81 16.34
CA SER A 43 7.43 -10.48 16.86
C SER A 43 6.31 -11.34 16.26
N PHE A 44 6.54 -11.85 15.04
CA PHE A 44 5.54 -12.49 14.22
C PHE A 44 6.13 -13.73 13.57
N GLN A 45 5.73 -14.92 14.04
CA GLN A 45 6.16 -16.19 13.46
C GLN A 45 5.15 -16.62 12.38
N PRO A 46 5.40 -16.33 11.10
CA PRO A 46 4.46 -16.68 10.03
C PRO A 46 4.47 -18.18 9.78
N GLU A 47 3.30 -18.71 9.42
CA GLU A 47 3.20 -20.07 8.90
C GLU A 47 3.34 -20.08 7.38
N ILE A 48 2.88 -19.01 6.73
CA ILE A 48 2.91 -18.83 5.28
C ILE A 48 3.57 -17.48 4.97
N VAL A 49 4.48 -17.48 4.01
CA VAL A 49 5.11 -16.27 3.48
C VAL A 49 4.80 -16.17 1.98
N ILE A 50 4.18 -15.07 1.58
CA ILE A 50 3.96 -14.72 0.17
C ILE A 50 4.93 -13.59 -0.16
N ALA A 51 5.89 -13.84 -1.04
CA ALA A 51 6.91 -12.86 -1.40
C ALA A 51 6.90 -12.56 -2.91
N SER A 52 7.22 -11.33 -3.32
CA SER A 52 7.47 -11.03 -4.73
C SER A 52 8.65 -11.87 -5.25
N PHE A 53 8.46 -12.54 -6.39
CA PHE A 53 9.49 -13.36 -7.04
C PHE A 53 10.75 -12.52 -7.30
N ARG A 54 10.56 -11.38 -7.96
CA ARG A 54 11.61 -10.41 -8.25
C ARG A 54 11.01 -9.00 -8.23
N GLY A 55 11.46 -8.19 -7.28
CA GLY A 55 11.08 -6.79 -7.14
C GLY A 55 12.31 -5.88 -7.02
N ARG A 56 12.06 -4.59 -6.84
CA ARG A 56 13.07 -3.57 -6.56
C ARG A 56 13.68 -3.73 -5.17
N ASN A 57 12.85 -4.00 -4.16
CA ASN A 57 13.29 -4.11 -2.76
C ASN A 57 13.21 -5.53 -2.19
N VAL A 58 12.73 -6.50 -2.98
CA VAL A 58 12.45 -7.87 -2.55
C VAL A 58 12.98 -8.86 -3.57
N ASP A 59 13.81 -9.80 -3.13
CA ASP A 59 14.20 -10.98 -3.89
C ASP A 59 13.63 -12.23 -3.18
N GLY A 60 12.49 -12.72 -3.67
CA GLY A 60 11.74 -13.80 -3.04
C GLY A 60 12.53 -15.12 -2.97
N LEU A 61 13.41 -15.39 -3.94
CA LEU A 61 14.24 -16.61 -3.94
C LEU A 61 15.29 -16.56 -2.85
N ARG A 62 15.98 -15.42 -2.72
CA ARG A 62 16.97 -15.22 -1.65
C ARG A 62 16.31 -15.22 -0.29
N LEU A 63 15.15 -14.58 -0.17
CA LEU A 63 14.37 -14.57 1.05
C LEU A 63 13.96 -16.00 1.45
N ALA A 64 13.49 -16.80 0.50
CA ALA A 64 13.10 -18.19 0.76
C ALA A 64 14.25 -19.04 1.30
N LEU A 65 15.43 -18.93 0.68
CA LEU A 65 16.65 -19.58 1.14
C LEU A 65 17.05 -19.18 2.56
N LYS A 66 16.91 -17.89 2.90
CA LYS A 66 17.19 -17.37 4.25
C LYS A 66 16.19 -17.92 5.27
N LEU A 67 14.89 -17.84 4.97
CA LEU A 67 13.82 -18.26 5.88
C LEU A 67 13.88 -19.75 6.23
N LYS A 68 14.12 -20.62 5.23
CA LYS A 68 14.25 -22.06 5.47
C LYS A 68 15.47 -22.41 6.35
N LYS A 69 16.49 -21.54 6.43
CA LYS A 69 17.68 -21.73 7.27
C LYS A 69 17.52 -21.14 8.68
N THR A 70 16.85 -19.99 8.79
CA THR A 70 16.79 -19.21 10.04
C THR A 70 15.62 -19.63 10.94
N VAL A 71 14.47 -20.02 10.37
CA VAL A 71 13.23 -20.24 11.13
C VAL A 71 12.93 -21.73 11.26
N LEU A 72 12.64 -22.17 12.49
CA LEU A 72 12.21 -23.53 12.79
C LEU A 72 10.88 -23.49 13.57
N PRO A 73 9.78 -24.10 13.09
CA PRO A 73 9.66 -24.78 11.79
C PRO A 73 9.68 -23.80 10.61
N PRO A 74 10.18 -24.21 9.44
CA PRO A 74 10.26 -23.34 8.28
C PRO A 74 8.86 -22.97 7.76
N PRO A 75 8.59 -21.69 7.44
CA PRO A 75 7.32 -21.31 6.86
C PRO A 75 7.15 -21.89 5.46
N ARG A 76 5.90 -21.99 5.04
CA ARG A 76 5.48 -22.34 3.70
C ARG A 76 5.60 -21.15 2.78
N ILE A 77 6.19 -21.32 1.60
CA ILE A 77 6.61 -20.19 0.77
C ILE A 77 5.87 -20.19 -0.57
N ALA A 78 5.21 -19.08 -0.87
CA ALA A 78 4.61 -18.79 -2.16
C ALA A 78 5.28 -17.58 -2.81
N LEU A 79 5.54 -17.64 -4.10
CA LEU A 79 6.11 -16.52 -4.85
C LEU A 79 5.08 -15.87 -5.76
N ALA A 80 4.94 -14.55 -5.62
CA ALA A 80 4.07 -13.74 -6.44
C ALA A 80 4.86 -13.10 -7.58
N TYR A 81 4.45 -13.29 -8.83
CA TYR A 81 5.15 -12.76 -10.01
C TYR A 81 4.21 -11.93 -10.87
N SER A 82 4.78 -11.01 -11.66
CA SER A 82 4.03 -10.21 -12.64
C SER A 82 4.61 -10.45 -14.03
N GLY A 83 3.74 -10.59 -15.03
CA GLY A 83 4.12 -10.85 -16.41
C GLY A 83 4.40 -12.33 -16.69
N PRO A 84 5.36 -12.66 -17.59
CA PRO A 84 5.57 -14.03 -18.02
C PRO A 84 6.06 -14.91 -16.85
N MET A 85 5.62 -16.17 -16.85
CA MET A 85 5.99 -17.16 -15.84
C MET A 85 7.51 -17.23 -15.69
N PRO A 86 8.08 -16.87 -14.53
CA PRO A 86 9.51 -16.82 -14.37
C PRO A 86 10.09 -18.24 -14.30
N GLN A 87 11.26 -18.42 -14.90
CA GLN A 87 12.00 -19.67 -14.79
C GLN A 87 12.70 -19.74 -13.44
N VAL A 88 12.31 -20.72 -12.63
CA VAL A 88 12.90 -20.98 -11.33
C VAL A 88 14.00 -22.04 -11.48
N PRO A 89 15.22 -21.79 -10.97
CA PRO A 89 16.28 -22.79 -10.93
C PRO A 89 15.83 -24.08 -10.22
N ALA A 90 16.20 -25.24 -10.75
CA ALA A 90 15.76 -26.55 -10.24
C ALA A 90 16.03 -26.75 -8.74
N GLU A 91 17.13 -26.19 -8.23
CA GLU A 91 17.47 -26.24 -6.80
C GLU A 91 16.48 -25.46 -5.93
N SER A 92 15.98 -24.33 -6.43
CA SER A 92 15.06 -23.45 -5.71
C SER A 92 13.61 -23.92 -5.80
N GLN A 93 13.26 -24.75 -6.78
CA GLN A 93 11.89 -25.29 -6.93
C GLN A 93 11.44 -26.09 -5.70
N LYS A 94 12.37 -26.77 -5.00
CA LYS A 94 12.04 -27.52 -3.78
C LYS A 94 11.70 -26.63 -2.59
N LEU A 95 12.08 -25.35 -2.62
CA LEU A 95 11.86 -24.40 -1.53
C LEU A 95 10.52 -23.68 -1.66
N ILE A 96 9.95 -23.66 -2.87
CA ILE A 96 8.76 -22.92 -3.23
C ILE A 96 7.63 -23.91 -3.37
N GLU A 97 6.54 -23.66 -2.64
CA GLU A 97 5.41 -24.57 -2.60
C GLU A 97 4.28 -24.11 -3.55
N ALA A 98 4.24 -22.82 -3.85
CA ALA A 98 3.28 -22.25 -4.79
C ALA A 98 3.84 -21.03 -5.52
N MET A 99 3.29 -20.77 -6.71
CA MET A 99 3.52 -19.53 -7.44
C MET A 99 2.17 -18.93 -7.82
N VAL A 100 2.05 -17.61 -7.74
CA VAL A 100 0.81 -16.87 -8.01
C VAL A 100 1.10 -15.68 -8.91
N GLU A 101 0.25 -15.47 -9.90
CA GLU A 101 0.33 -14.32 -10.80
C GLU A 101 -0.33 -13.10 -10.16
N ILE A 102 0.28 -11.93 -10.36
CA ILE A 102 -0.23 -10.61 -9.97
C ILE A 102 -0.78 -9.92 -11.24
N PRO A 103 -2.02 -9.39 -11.22
CA PRO A 103 -2.90 -9.22 -10.07
C PRO A 103 -3.53 -10.54 -9.60
N VAL A 104 -3.63 -10.71 -8.28
CA VAL A 104 -4.02 -11.98 -7.70
C VAL A 104 -5.54 -12.17 -7.75
N GLU A 105 -6.01 -13.20 -8.47
CA GLU A 105 -7.42 -13.58 -8.42
C GLU A 105 -7.78 -14.15 -7.03
N ALA A 106 -8.81 -13.60 -6.39
CA ALA A 106 -9.25 -13.96 -5.04
C ALA A 106 -9.49 -15.47 -4.87
N ARG A 107 -10.10 -16.13 -5.86
CA ARG A 107 -10.35 -17.58 -5.83
C ARG A 107 -9.05 -18.39 -5.86
N SER A 108 -8.11 -17.99 -6.72
CA SER A 108 -6.78 -18.61 -6.82
C SER A 108 -6.00 -18.45 -5.52
N ALA A 109 -6.02 -17.24 -4.92
CA ALA A 109 -5.41 -16.99 -3.61
C ALA A 109 -5.97 -17.89 -2.51
N ILE A 110 -7.30 -18.03 -2.43
CA ILE A 110 -7.95 -18.88 -1.43
C ILE A 110 -7.56 -20.34 -1.62
N GLN A 111 -7.59 -20.84 -2.86
CA GLN A 111 -7.20 -22.22 -3.15
C GLN A 111 -5.73 -22.50 -2.83
N MET A 112 -4.84 -21.57 -3.18
CA MET A 112 -3.42 -21.63 -2.81
C MET A 112 -3.27 -21.66 -1.29
N LEU A 113 -3.88 -20.72 -0.58
CA LEU A 113 -3.79 -20.64 0.89
C LEU A 113 -4.41 -21.84 1.58
N ALA A 114 -5.50 -22.42 1.07
CA ALA A 114 -6.09 -23.63 1.59
C ALA A 114 -5.11 -24.81 1.46
N LYS A 115 -4.50 -24.99 0.28
CA LYS A 115 -3.46 -26.01 0.04
C LYS A 115 -2.25 -25.83 0.95
N LEU A 116 -1.77 -24.59 1.09
CA LEU A 116 -0.62 -24.27 1.95
C LEU A 116 -0.97 -24.39 3.45
N SER A 117 -2.15 -24.01 3.89
CA SER A 117 -2.52 -24.11 5.32
C SER A 117 -2.99 -25.50 5.75
N GLY A 118 -3.24 -26.40 4.77
CA GLY A 118 -3.87 -27.70 5.02
C GLY A 118 -5.32 -27.58 5.46
N LEU A 119 -5.99 -26.47 5.15
CA LEU A 119 -7.40 -26.23 5.48
C LEU A 119 -8.29 -26.58 4.28
N PRO A 120 -9.53 -27.03 4.50
CA PRO A 120 -10.49 -27.19 3.41
C PRO A 120 -10.79 -25.82 2.76
N ALA A 121 -10.84 -25.79 1.43
CA ALA A 121 -11.07 -24.55 0.69
C ALA A 121 -12.53 -24.07 0.79
N GLU A 122 -13.49 -24.99 0.90
CA GLU A 122 -14.94 -24.71 0.86
C GLU A 122 -15.39 -23.70 1.92
N PRO A 123 -15.02 -23.83 3.22
CA PRO A 123 -15.47 -22.87 4.23
C PRO A 123 -14.89 -21.46 4.04
N ILE A 124 -13.70 -21.36 3.45
CA ILE A 124 -13.06 -20.06 3.17
C ILE A 124 -13.73 -19.42 1.96
N LEU A 125 -14.08 -20.21 0.94
CA LEU A 125 -14.82 -19.75 -0.24
C LEU A 125 -16.25 -19.29 0.13
N GLU A 126 -16.94 -19.98 1.04
CA GLU A 126 -18.24 -19.55 1.54
C GLU A 126 -18.15 -18.22 2.30
N LYS A 127 -17.14 -18.07 3.17
CA LYS A 127 -16.87 -16.80 3.85
C LYS A 127 -16.58 -15.70 2.85
N TYR A 128 -15.77 -15.98 1.83
CA TYR A 128 -15.50 -15.03 0.76
C TYR A 128 -16.78 -14.60 0.05
N ALA A 129 -17.65 -15.54 -0.33
CA ALA A 129 -18.93 -15.22 -0.99
C ALA A 129 -19.83 -14.32 -0.12
N LYS A 130 -19.87 -14.56 1.19
CA LYS A 130 -20.59 -13.71 2.15
C LYS A 130 -19.98 -12.32 2.27
N VAL A 131 -18.65 -12.22 2.33
CA VAL A 131 -17.94 -10.93 2.43
C VAL A 131 -18.04 -10.14 1.13
N SER A 132 -18.00 -10.79 -0.03
CA SER A 132 -18.10 -10.11 -1.33
C SER A 132 -19.51 -9.61 -1.63
N THR A 133 -20.54 -10.29 -1.11
CA THR A 133 -21.95 -9.89 -1.28
C THR A 133 -22.40 -8.90 -0.23
N ALA A 134 -21.78 -8.89 0.95
CA ALA A 134 -21.91 -7.82 1.93
C ALA A 134 -21.31 -6.54 1.35
N VAL A 135 -22.13 -5.80 0.60
CA VAL A 135 -21.87 -4.43 0.18
C VAL A 135 -21.39 -3.67 1.41
N LEU A 136 -20.19 -3.09 1.30
CA LEU A 136 -19.61 -2.21 2.30
C LEU A 136 -20.65 -1.15 2.67
N THR A 137 -21.30 -1.32 3.82
CA THR A 137 -22.03 -0.22 4.45
C THR A 137 -21.01 0.89 4.66
N ARG A 138 -21.35 2.10 4.20
CA ARG A 138 -20.49 3.26 3.96
C ARG A 138 -19.65 3.76 5.18
N ASP A 139 -19.78 3.13 6.34
CA ASP A 139 -19.15 3.55 7.60
C ASP A 139 -17.70 3.06 7.78
N GLU A 140 -17.17 2.21 6.88
CA GLU A 140 -15.76 1.82 6.87
C GLU A 140 -14.93 2.58 5.81
N GLN A 141 -15.36 3.78 5.40
CA GLN A 141 -14.44 4.68 4.70
C GLN A 141 -13.35 5.12 5.68
N VAL A 142 -12.12 4.70 5.39
CA VAL A 142 -10.90 5.14 6.05
C VAL A 142 -10.86 6.67 6.04
N VAL A 143 -11.25 7.28 7.16
CA VAL A 143 -11.01 8.69 7.41
C VAL A 143 -9.52 8.81 7.63
N ILE A 144 -8.80 9.27 6.60
CA ILE A 144 -7.43 9.73 6.75
C ILE A 144 -7.51 10.99 7.63
N ILE A 145 -7.30 10.81 8.93
CA ILE A 145 -7.12 11.93 9.86
C ILE A 145 -5.75 12.51 9.53
N THR A 146 -5.72 13.53 8.68
CA THR A 146 -4.61 14.47 8.61
C THR A 146 -4.63 15.31 9.88
N ASP A 147 -4.01 14.79 10.93
CA ASP A 147 -3.79 15.52 12.18
C ASP A 147 -2.89 16.73 11.88
N ASN A 148 -3.50 17.92 11.86
CA ASN A 148 -2.79 19.18 11.90
C ASN A 148 -3.06 19.87 13.24
N SER A 149 -2.14 19.64 14.18
CA SER A 149 -1.87 20.43 15.40
C SER A 149 -2.94 20.55 16.49
N ASN A 150 -2.46 20.40 17.73
CA ASN A 150 -3.10 20.65 19.03
C ASN A 150 -4.08 19.61 19.57
N ARG A 151 -3.52 18.59 20.24
CA ARG A 151 -4.19 17.96 21.39
C ARG A 151 -3.25 17.84 22.58
N THR A 152 -3.64 18.50 23.67
CA THR A 152 -3.25 18.17 25.04
C THR A 152 -3.81 16.80 25.46
N PRO A 153 -3.12 16.02 26.30
CA PRO A 153 -3.53 14.66 26.62
C PRO A 153 -4.59 14.64 27.73
N LYS A 154 -5.66 13.86 27.55
CA LYS A 154 -6.46 13.35 28.67
C LYS A 154 -6.66 11.84 28.53
N SER A 155 -6.54 11.23 29.71
CA SER A 155 -6.46 9.84 30.14
C SER A 155 -7.45 8.82 29.54
N PRO A 156 -7.13 7.51 29.66
CA PRO A 156 -7.89 6.43 29.06
C PRO A 156 -9.13 6.11 29.91
N SER A 157 -10.22 5.71 29.26
CA SER A 157 -11.35 5.08 29.93
C SER A 157 -11.84 3.91 29.10
N ALA A 158 -11.94 2.77 29.78
CA ALA A 158 -12.37 1.48 29.27
C ALA A 158 -13.78 1.53 28.70
N VAL A 159 -14.05 0.74 27.67
CA VAL A 159 -15.42 0.45 27.24
C VAL A 159 -15.59 -1.05 27.01
N SER A 160 -16.28 -1.65 27.97
CA SER A 160 -17.01 -2.91 27.87
C SER A 160 -18.21 -2.75 26.92
N GLY A 161 -18.50 -3.79 26.16
CA GLY A 161 -19.51 -3.79 25.11
C GLY A 161 -20.94 -3.54 25.59
N ALA A 162 -21.64 -2.70 24.84
CA ALA A 162 -23.09 -2.73 24.70
C ALA A 162 -23.46 -2.04 23.38
N THR A 163 -24.13 -2.77 22.50
CA THR A 163 -24.75 -2.29 21.27
C THR A 163 -25.95 -1.41 21.62
N ALA A 164 -25.77 -0.09 21.58
CA ALA A 164 -26.86 0.86 21.42
C ALA A 164 -26.56 1.70 20.16
N PRO A 165 -27.55 1.97 19.28
CA PRO A 165 -27.35 2.89 18.18
C PRO A 165 -27.04 4.26 18.78
N ALA A 166 -25.80 4.71 18.60
CA ALA A 166 -25.37 6.02 19.05
C ALA A 166 -26.20 7.07 18.32
N ALA A 167 -27.13 7.71 19.05
CA ALA A 167 -27.66 8.99 18.65
C ALA A 167 -26.47 9.95 18.63
N VAL A 168 -25.86 10.14 17.45
CA VAL A 168 -24.79 11.10 17.25
C VAL A 168 -25.39 12.45 17.59
N ALA A 169 -25.06 12.95 18.79
CA ALA A 169 -25.41 14.30 19.19
C ALA A 169 -24.86 15.23 18.12
N ARG A 170 -25.76 15.80 17.31
CA ARG A 170 -25.43 16.81 16.30
C ARG A 170 -24.78 17.96 17.03
N THR A 171 -23.46 17.99 16.99
CA THR A 171 -22.69 19.10 17.56
C THR A 171 -23.03 20.36 16.77
N GLU A 172 -22.93 21.53 17.38
CA GLU A 172 -23.16 22.81 16.68
C GLU A 172 -22.35 22.91 15.37
N ARG A 173 -21.22 22.20 15.29
CA ARG A 173 -20.38 22.11 14.10
C ARG A 173 -21.05 21.36 12.95
N SER A 174 -21.83 20.30 13.19
CA SER A 174 -22.57 19.61 12.12
C SER A 174 -23.67 20.50 11.57
N ASN A 175 -24.36 21.25 12.45
CA ASN A 175 -25.41 22.18 12.02
C ASN A 175 -24.84 23.32 11.17
N ARG A 176 -23.66 23.86 11.49
CA ARG A 176 -22.97 24.86 10.65
C ARG A 176 -22.55 24.30 9.30
N TYR A 177 -22.16 23.03 9.25
CA TYR A 177 -21.77 22.38 7.99
C TYR A 177 -22.99 22.10 7.10
N ASP A 178 -24.10 21.66 7.70
CA ASP A 178 -25.36 21.48 7.00
C ASP A 178 -25.92 22.82 6.49
N GLU A 179 -25.83 23.90 7.26
CA GLU A 179 -26.17 25.26 6.80
C GLU A 179 -25.26 25.74 5.66
N TYR A 180 -23.96 25.43 5.71
CA TYR A 180 -23.02 25.77 4.66
C TYR A 180 -23.35 25.01 3.36
N LEU A 181 -23.62 23.70 3.46
CA LEU A 181 -24.04 22.89 2.32
C LEU A 181 -25.40 23.32 1.78
N ALA A 182 -26.33 23.75 2.63
CA ALA A 182 -27.62 24.29 2.17
C ALA A 182 -27.44 25.64 1.45
N LYS A 183 -26.49 26.48 1.87
CA LYS A 183 -26.21 27.78 1.23
C LYS A 183 -25.39 27.68 -0.06
N HIS A 184 -24.51 26.68 -0.17
CA HIS A 184 -23.55 26.56 -1.27
C HIS A 184 -23.71 25.28 -2.12
N GLY A 185 -24.61 24.38 -1.75
CA GLY A 185 -24.81 23.09 -2.43
C GLY A 185 -25.49 23.21 -3.79
N ASP A 186 -26.22 24.30 -4.04
CA ASP A 186 -26.82 24.62 -5.33
C ASP A 186 -25.89 25.39 -6.28
N GLU A 187 -24.69 25.78 -5.84
CA GLU A 187 -23.58 26.03 -6.74
C GLU A 187 -23.07 24.67 -7.27
N ARG A 188 -23.95 23.96 -7.99
CA ARG A 188 -23.52 22.93 -8.93
C ARG A 188 -22.58 23.65 -9.88
N ALA A 189 -21.29 23.45 -9.63
CA ALA A 189 -20.24 23.91 -10.50
C ALA A 189 -20.59 23.44 -11.92
N ASP A 190 -21.01 24.37 -12.76
CA ASP A 190 -20.94 24.25 -14.20
C ASP A 190 -19.45 24.07 -14.52
N LYS A 191 -18.96 22.83 -14.36
CA LYS A 191 -17.57 22.39 -14.54
C LYS A 191 -17.19 22.30 -16.01
N VAL A 192 -17.70 23.22 -16.82
CA VAL A 192 -17.19 23.44 -18.17
C VAL A 192 -16.76 24.89 -18.21
N LEU A 193 -15.47 25.10 -17.92
CA LEU A 193 -14.81 26.37 -18.22
C LEU A 193 -15.13 26.68 -19.69
N PRO A 194 -15.77 27.81 -20.01
CA PRO A 194 -16.06 28.16 -21.39
C PRO A 194 -14.75 28.17 -22.17
N HIS A 195 -14.79 27.63 -23.39
CA HIS A 195 -13.60 27.31 -24.20
C HIS A 195 -12.59 28.47 -24.26
N ASP A 196 -13.06 29.72 -24.32
CA ASP A 196 -12.22 30.92 -24.32
C ASP A 196 -11.42 31.13 -23.02
N LYS A 197 -12.00 30.81 -21.87
CA LYS A 197 -11.31 30.88 -20.57
C LYS A 197 -10.27 29.77 -20.45
N ALA A 198 -10.58 28.57 -20.93
CA ALA A 198 -9.63 27.46 -20.97
C ALA A 198 -8.43 27.76 -21.88
N ALA A 199 -8.68 28.35 -23.07
CA ALA A 199 -7.63 28.75 -23.99
C ALA A 199 -6.70 29.83 -23.40
N LYS A 200 -7.27 30.85 -22.73
CA LYS A 200 -6.49 31.89 -22.05
C LYS A 200 -5.67 31.33 -20.89
N ALA A 201 -6.24 30.41 -20.10
CA ALA A 201 -5.52 29.74 -19.02
C ALA A 201 -4.34 28.91 -19.55
N MET A 202 -4.54 28.14 -20.62
CA MET A 202 -3.48 27.37 -21.28
C MET A 202 -2.38 28.27 -21.87
N ALA A 203 -2.74 29.40 -22.48
CA ALA A 203 -1.76 30.36 -22.99
C ALA A 203 -0.92 31.00 -21.89
N LYS A 204 -1.52 31.30 -20.73
CA LYS A 204 -0.80 31.80 -19.55
C LYS A 204 0.16 30.75 -19.01
N LEU A 205 -0.30 29.51 -18.87
CA LEU A 205 0.50 28.39 -18.35
C LEU A 205 1.71 28.07 -19.24
N LYS A 206 1.57 28.21 -20.57
CA LYS A 206 2.69 28.09 -21.50
C LYS A 206 3.74 29.19 -21.32
N ARG A 207 3.32 30.46 -21.17
CA ARG A 207 4.26 31.57 -20.90
C ARG A 207 5.00 31.39 -19.58
N ASP A 208 4.28 30.97 -18.53
CA ASP A 208 4.88 30.74 -17.22
C ASP A 208 5.90 29.57 -17.31
N SER A 209 5.56 28.49 -18.03
CA SER A 209 6.47 27.35 -18.25
C SER A 209 7.72 27.70 -19.08
N GLU A 210 7.61 28.59 -20.07
CA GLU A 210 8.78 29.06 -20.83
C GLU A 210 9.74 29.85 -19.94
N SER A 211 9.21 30.73 -19.08
CA SER A 211 10.03 31.49 -18.13
C SER A 211 10.70 30.60 -17.06
N GLU A 212 10.01 29.54 -16.63
CA GLU A 212 10.60 28.55 -15.71
C GLU A 212 11.71 27.74 -16.39
N LYS A 213 11.56 27.42 -17.67
CA LYS A 213 12.58 26.70 -18.43
C LYS A 213 13.88 27.50 -18.55
N GLU A 214 13.78 28.80 -18.84
CA GLU A 214 14.94 29.71 -18.86
C GLU A 214 15.64 29.78 -17.48
N ASN A 215 14.86 29.81 -16.40
CA ASN A 215 15.40 29.79 -15.04
C ASN A 215 16.10 28.46 -14.71
N LEU A 216 15.52 27.33 -15.13
CA LEU A 216 16.12 26.01 -14.93
C LEU A 216 17.45 25.86 -15.68
N ASP A 217 17.53 26.35 -16.92
CA ASP A 217 18.75 26.31 -17.73
C ASP A 217 19.86 27.18 -17.09
N ARG A 218 19.50 28.35 -16.54
CA ARG A 218 20.43 29.19 -15.78
C ARG A 218 20.96 28.49 -14.53
N ILE A 219 20.09 27.86 -13.75
CA ILE A 219 20.48 27.11 -12.54
C ILE A 219 21.42 25.95 -12.90
N GLN A 220 21.19 25.25 -14.02
CA GLN A 220 22.06 24.18 -14.47
C GLN A 220 23.44 24.70 -14.89
N ALA A 221 23.51 25.83 -15.60
CA ALA A 221 24.77 26.46 -15.97
C ALA A 221 25.59 26.88 -14.74
N GLU A 222 24.95 27.49 -13.74
CA GLU A 222 25.59 27.86 -12.47
C GLU A 222 26.11 26.63 -11.71
N LYS A 223 25.33 25.53 -11.65
CA LYS A 223 25.77 24.26 -11.05
C LYS A 223 26.99 23.65 -11.76
N GLN A 224 27.02 23.69 -13.09
CA GLN A 224 28.16 23.20 -13.86
C GLN A 224 29.41 24.06 -13.65
N ALA A 225 29.26 25.38 -13.60
CA ALA A 225 30.37 26.31 -13.33
C ALA A 225 30.95 26.08 -11.92
N PHE A 226 30.08 25.93 -10.92
CA PHE A 226 30.46 25.62 -9.55
C PHE A 226 31.21 24.29 -9.45
N ALA A 227 30.70 23.22 -10.08
CA ALA A 227 31.37 21.93 -10.11
C ALA A 227 32.77 22.03 -10.75
N LYS A 228 32.90 22.74 -11.88
CA LYS A 228 34.21 22.94 -12.54
C LYS A 228 35.20 23.69 -11.64
N ALA A 229 34.76 24.72 -10.92
CA ALA A 229 35.63 25.46 -9.99
C ALA A 229 36.14 24.56 -8.85
N LEU A 230 35.25 23.76 -8.25
CA LEU A 230 35.56 22.87 -7.14
C LEU A 230 36.60 21.80 -7.52
N PHE A 231 36.54 21.28 -8.75
CA PHE A 231 37.52 20.28 -9.23
C PHE A 231 38.81 20.88 -9.81
N ASN A 232 38.82 22.15 -10.24
CA ASN A 232 40.03 22.81 -10.73
C ASN A 232 40.94 23.30 -9.59
N GLU A 233 40.39 23.75 -8.46
CA GLU A 233 41.19 24.15 -7.29
C GLU A 233 42.00 22.98 -6.70
N GLY A 234 41.49 21.74 -6.80
CA GLY A 234 42.19 20.54 -6.37
C GLY A 234 43.42 20.17 -7.20
N LYS A 235 43.52 20.66 -8.45
CA LYS A 235 44.65 20.37 -9.34
C LYS A 235 45.80 21.37 -9.23
N SER A 236 45.59 22.54 -8.64
CA SER A 236 46.62 23.58 -8.51
C SER A 236 47.51 23.46 -7.27
N LYS A 237 47.28 22.46 -6.41
CA LYS A 237 48.05 22.22 -5.16
C LYS A 237 48.94 20.97 -5.19
N LYS A 238 49.27 20.46 -6.38
CA LYS A 238 50.29 19.42 -6.59
C LYS A 238 51.38 19.96 -7.50
#